data_AF-A0A9D6S2H1-F1
#
_entry.id   AF-A0A9D6S2H1-F1
#
_cell.length_a   1.000
_cell.length_b   1.000
_cell.length_c   1.000
_cell.angle_alpha   90.00
_cell.angle_beta   90.00
_cell.angle_gamma   90.00
#
_symmetry.space_group_name_H-M   'P 1'
#
loop_
_entity.id
_entity.type
_entity.pdbx_description
1 polymer ?
#
loop_
_entity_poly.entity_id
_entity_poly.type
_entity_poly.pdbx_seq_one_letter_code
_entity_poly.pdbx_strand_id
1 'polypeptide(L)' 'MQNLIPNPCIKCGKERILSKTWKEYVGVSKNLLIHTLTVCPDTACQKLVDEDNLARINRKFLLKRH' A
#
# COMPACT_ATOMS: atom_id res chain seq x y z
N MET A 1 -0.89 -4.63 23.35
CA MET A 1 -0.89 -5.45 22.12
C MET A 1 -1.88 -4.81 21.17
N GLN A 2 -1.44 -4.34 20.01
CA GLN A 2 -2.35 -3.77 19.01
C GLN A 2 -3.20 -4.91 18.45
N ASN A 3 -4.52 -4.79 18.50
CA ASN A 3 -5.44 -5.72 17.86
C ASN A 3 -5.10 -5.76 16.36
N LEU A 4 -4.59 -6.89 15.89
CA LEU A 4 -4.31 -7.12 14.47
C LEU A 4 -5.66 -7.27 13.77
N ILE A 5 -6.16 -6.17 13.21
CA ILE A 5 -7.26 -6.23 12.24
C ILE A 5 -6.72 -7.06 11.07
N PRO A 6 -7.37 -8.17 10.69
CA PRO A 6 -6.92 -9.01 9.58
C PRO A 6 -6.75 -8.19 8.32
N ASN A 7 -5.63 -8.36 7.63
CA ASN A 7 -5.31 -7.67 6.39
C ASN A 7 -4.99 -8.70 5.29
N PRO A 8 -6.00 -9.50 4.88
CA PRO A 8 -5.82 -10.48 3.82
C PRO A 8 -5.63 -9.80 2.47
N CYS A 9 -4.85 -10.44 1.60
CA CYS A 9 -4.66 -10.00 0.24
C CYS A 9 -5.99 -10.05 -0.53
N ILE A 10 -6.39 -8.93 -1.14
CA ILE A 10 -7.61 -8.82 -1.94
C ILE A 10 -7.66 -9.75 -3.17
N LYS A 11 -6.52 -10.32 -3.59
CA LYS A 11 -6.42 -11.22 -4.75
C LYS A 11 -6.45 -12.70 -4.36
N CYS A 12 -5.67 -13.09 -3.34
CA CYS A 12 -5.49 -14.51 -3.00
C CYS A 12 -5.88 -14.87 -1.56
N GLY A 13 -6.30 -13.92 -0.74
CA GLY A 13 -6.73 -14.14 0.65
C GLY A 13 -5.61 -14.37 1.66
N LYS A 14 -4.35 -14.58 1.24
CA LYS A 14 -3.20 -14.75 2.16
C LYS A 14 -2.97 -13.48 2.99
N GLU A 15 -2.62 -13.63 4.27
CA GLU A 15 -2.31 -12.50 5.15
C GLU A 15 -1.11 -11.71 4.62
N ARG A 16 -1.26 -10.38 4.52
CA ARG A 16 -0.17 -9.51 4.05
C ARG A 16 0.92 -9.42 5.12
N ILE A 17 2.17 -9.37 4.67
CA ILE A 17 3.35 -9.28 5.54
C ILE A 17 3.92 -7.86 5.54
N LEU A 18 4.54 -7.47 6.65
CA LEU A 18 5.27 -6.21 6.75
C LEU A 18 6.46 -6.21 5.79
N SER A 19 6.52 -5.22 4.90
CA SER A 19 7.65 -5.02 3.98
C SER A 19 8.61 -3.95 4.50
N LYS A 20 8.09 -2.79 4.88
CA LYS A 20 8.91 -1.67 5.34
C LYS A 20 8.12 -0.72 6.24
N THR A 21 8.81 -0.13 7.20
CA THR A 21 8.33 1.02 7.97
C THR A 21 9.31 2.18 7.78
N TRP A 22 8.80 3.40 7.58
CA TRP A 22 9.65 4.60 7.54
C TRP A 22 8.97 5.79 8.21
N LYS A 23 9.79 6.76 8.57
CA LYS A 23 9.38 8.01 9.21
C LYS A 23 9.51 9.13 8.19
N GLU A 24 8.50 9.96 8.09
CA GLU A 24 8.48 11.15 7.26
C GLU A 24 8.00 12.34 8.12
N TYR A 25 8.68 13.49 8.01
CA TYR A 25 8.19 14.72 8.64
C TYR A 25 7.40 15.50 7.62
N VAL A 26 6.10 15.72 7.89
CA VAL A 26 5.17 16.36 6.96
C VAL A 26 4.59 17.65 7.51
N GLY A 27 4.32 18.61 6.62
CA GLY A 27 3.72 19.90 6.93
C GLY A 27 4.68 20.95 7.52
N VAL A 28 4.18 22.17 7.70
CA VAL A 28 4.95 23.34 8.17
C VAL A 28 5.50 23.11 9.59
N SER A 29 4.72 22.45 10.44
CA SER A 29 5.07 22.15 11.83
C SER A 29 5.98 20.92 11.99
N LYS A 30 6.40 20.26 10.89
CA LYS A 30 7.22 19.04 10.89
C LYS A 30 6.65 17.95 11.80
N ASN A 31 5.38 17.61 11.60
CA ASN A 31 4.77 16.51 12.35
C ASN A 31 5.33 15.18 11.87
N LEU A 32 5.64 14.27 12.80
CA LEU A 32 6.16 12.96 12.49
C LEU A 32 5.05 12.02 12.02
N LEU A 33 5.13 11.57 10.77
CA LEU A 33 4.28 10.54 10.19
C LEU A 33 5.07 9.23 10.11
N ILE A 34 4.45 8.14 10.57
CA ILE A 34 5.03 6.80 10.51
C ILE A 34 4.24 6.01 9.47
N HIS A 35 4.92 5.60 8.40
CA HIS A 35 4.35 4.79 7.34
C HIS A 35 4.68 3.33 7.55
N THR A 36 3.72 2.47 7.22
CA THR A 36 3.87 1.02 7.25
C THR A 36 3.39 0.45 5.91
N LEU A 37 4.29 -0.20 5.18
CA LEU A 37 4.00 -0.87 3.91
C LEU A 37 3.88 -2.37 4.14
N THR A 38 2.79 -2.95 3.64
CA THR A 38 2.55 -4.40 3.66
C THR A 38 2.36 -4.94 2.24
N VAL A 39 2.81 -6.15 2.00
CA VAL A 39 2.78 -6.82 0.69
C VAL A 39 2.19 -8.22 0.80
N CYS A 40 1.65 -8.74 -0.30
CA CYS A 40 1.29 -10.15 -0.38
C CYS A 40 2.58 -11.00 -0.32
N PRO A 41 2.64 -12.06 0.51
CA PRO A 41 3.81 -12.94 0.58
C PRO A 41 4.02 -13.78 -0.69
N ASP A 42 2.98 -13.90 -1.52
CA ASP A 42 3.03 -14.57 -2.82
C ASP A 42 3.44 -13.57 -3.89
N THR A 43 4.64 -13.74 -4.44
CA THR A 43 5.25 -12.79 -5.39
C THR A 43 4.48 -12.71 -6.71
N ALA A 44 3.96 -13.83 -7.21
CA ALA A 44 3.15 -13.86 -8.41
C ALA A 44 1.83 -13.12 -8.18
N CYS A 45 1.19 -13.34 -7.03
CA CYS A 45 0.00 -12.59 -6.65
C CYS A 45 0.28 -11.10 -6.44
N GLN A 46 1.42 -10.74 -5.82
CA GLN A 46 1.81 -9.36 -5.57
C GLN A 46 1.97 -8.60 -6.89
N LYS A 47 2.55 -9.22 -7.92
CA LYS A 47 2.68 -8.63 -9.26
C LYS A 47 1.32 -8.23 -9.84
N LEU A 48 0.29 -9.07 -9.70
CA LEU A 48 -1.07 -8.77 -10.16
C LEU A 48 -1.70 -7.59 -9.38
N VAL A 49 -1.44 -7.50 -8.08
CA VAL A 49 -1.88 -6.35 -7.27
C VAL A 49 -1.21 -5.06 -7.76
N ASP A 50 0.07 -5.11 -8.08
CA ASP A 50 0.83 -3.94 -8.53
C ASP A 50 0.40 -3.48 -9.91
N GLU A 51 0.16 -4.41 -10.85
CA GLU A 51 -0.41 -4.11 -12.18
C GLU A 51 -1.77 -3.41 -12.08
N ASP A 52 -2.67 -3.91 -11.23
CA ASP A 52 -3.97 -3.27 -10.96
C ASP A 52 -3.82 -1.86 -10.39
N ASN A 53 -2.90 -1.68 -9.44
CA ASN A 53 -2.64 -0.38 -8.82
C ASN A 53 -2.09 0.63 -9.84
N LEU A 54 -1.16 0.21 -10.70
CA LEU A 54 -0.63 1.02 -11.78
C LEU A 54 -1.72 1.43 -12.78
N ALA A 55 -2.59 0.50 -13.17
CA ALA A 55 -3.72 0.81 -14.05
C ALA A 55 -4.67 1.86 -13.44
N ARG A 56 -4.93 1.77 -12.13
CA ARG A 56 -5.74 2.76 -11.39
C ARG A 56 -5.07 4.14 -11.32
N ILE A 57 -3.77 4.18 -11.07
CA ILE A 57 -2.98 5.43 -11.05
C ILE A 57 -3.03 6.09 -12.43
N ASN A 58 -2.77 5.33 -13.49
CA ASN A 58 -2.81 5.83 -14.87
C ASN A 58 -4.19 6.39 -15.23
N ARG A 59 -5.27 5.68 -14.87
CA ARG A 59 -6.64 6.18 -15.07
C ARG A 59 -6.86 7.52 -14.35
N LYS A 60 -6.46 7.65 -13.08
CA LYS A 60 -6.59 8.90 -12.32
C LYS A 60 -5.78 10.04 -12.96
N PHE A 61 -4.59 9.75 -13.46
CA PHE A 61 -3.76 10.75 -14.13
C PHE A 61 -4.40 11.25 -15.43
N LEU A 62 -4.97 10.35 -16.24
CA LEU A 62 -5.67 10.71 -17.48
C LEU A 62 -6.94 11.55 -17.21
N LEU A 63 -7.70 11.21 -16.17
CA LEU A 63 -8.94 11.93 -15.81
C LEU A 63 -8.70 13.34 -15.26
N LYS A 64 -7.54 13.62 -14.66
CA LYS A 64 -7.19 14.94 -14.10
C LYS A 64 -6.69 15.95 -15.14
N ARG A 65 -6.65 15.57 -16.42
CA ARG A 65 -6.09 16.39 -17.51
C ARG A 65 -7.10 17.30 -18.23
N HIS A 66 -8.31 17.42 -17.67
CA HIS A 66 -9.38 18.34 -18.08
C HIS A 66 -9.69 19.31 -16.94
#